data_AF-A0A9P6BXA0-F1
#
_entry.id   AF-A0A9P6BXA0-F1
#
_cell.length_a   1.000
_cell.length_b   1.000
_cell.length_c   1.000
_cell.angle_alpha   90.00
_cell.angle_beta   90.00
_cell.angle_gamma   90.00
#
_symmetry.space_group_name_H-M   'P 1'
#
loop_
_entity.id
_entity.type
_entity.pdbx_description
1 polymer ?
#
loop_
_entity_poly.entity_id
_entity_poly.type
_entity_poly.pdbx_seq_one_letter_code
_entity_poly.pdbx_strand_id
1 'polypeptide(L)'
;MICSRPEWHFKSMLSRVGCRINCTRQVMQIDDEVAWNDVYHVLCDGFRDIRERYRERLDSHWPEKRQIIELTLTSGGLFIVAVTLLQFIGDRACGNPRKLLDICLQSLRSSGVCAAANPFHTLDILYQQILSNVPDDALPIVLDILMVHLASQFMWFLPQIAAFLQLDRGAFFHALEGLHFVLATTPAGPDDAGSEIYPQRLWFLHQSFHDFLLNPSRSSRFCLKNAQSTFAFRALWWARRYEELYALPKGSICTFSYYG
;
A
#
# COMPACT_ATOMS: atom_id res chain seq x y z
N MET A 1 -7.23 7.26 23.36
CA MET A 1 -6.63 5.90 23.38
C MET A 1 -5.22 6.02 22.81
N ILE A 2 -4.22 5.41 23.44
CA ILE A 2 -2.84 5.37 22.94
C ILE A 2 -2.53 3.91 22.62
N CYS A 3 -2.09 3.64 21.40
CA CYS A 3 -1.68 2.31 20.95
C CYS A 3 -0.18 2.34 20.67
N SER A 4 0.60 1.45 21.29
CA SER A 4 2.04 1.35 21.05
C SER A 4 2.49 -0.11 21.11
N ARG A 5 3.63 -0.41 20.48
CA ARG A 5 4.33 -1.67 20.73
C ARG A 5 4.85 -1.68 22.18
N PRO A 6 4.96 -2.87 22.81
CA PRO A 6 5.40 -3.00 24.21
C PRO A 6 6.93 -2.88 24.33
N GLU A 7 7.51 -1.83 23.76
CA GLU A 7 8.94 -1.57 23.76
C GLU A 7 9.39 -1.14 25.16
N TRP A 8 10.66 -1.43 25.49
CA TRP A 8 11.18 -1.27 26.84
C TRP A 8 11.06 0.17 27.35
N HIS A 9 11.29 1.17 26.49
CA HIS A 9 11.27 2.57 26.86
C HIS A 9 9.84 3.07 27.12
N PHE A 10 8.84 2.57 26.38
CA PHE A 10 7.43 2.82 26.68
C PHE A 10 7.00 2.14 27.99
N LYS A 11 7.42 0.89 28.22
CA LYS A 11 7.18 0.20 29.50
C LYS A 11 7.75 0.97 30.69
N SER A 12 8.98 1.47 30.55
CA SER A 12 9.68 2.24 31.58
C SER A 12 9.06 3.63 31.78
N MET A 13 8.65 4.31 30.71
CA MET A 13 7.95 5.60 30.81
C MET A 13 6.63 5.42 31.54
N LEU A 14 5.78 4.48 31.10
CA LEU A 14 4.45 4.25 31.67
C LEU A 14 4.51 3.75 33.12
N SER A 15 5.55 3.02 33.52
CA SER A 15 5.72 2.60 34.92
C SER A 15 6.13 3.75 35.85
N ARG A 16 6.71 4.83 35.31
CA ARG A 16 7.13 6.03 36.05
C ARG A 16 6.06 7.12 36.10
N VAL A 17 5.03 7.01 35.26
CA VAL A 17 3.86 7.90 35.27
C VAL A 17 2.99 7.53 36.48
N GLY A 18 3.27 8.16 37.62
CA GLY A 18 2.42 8.10 38.82
C GLY A 18 1.14 8.91 38.61
N CYS A 19 0.24 8.45 37.74
CA CYS A 19 -0.99 9.16 37.46
C CYS A 19 -2.18 8.57 38.22
N ARG A 20 -2.88 9.44 38.96
CA ARG A 20 -4.26 9.29 39.48
C ARG A 20 -5.33 9.08 38.38
N ILE A 21 -4.95 8.64 37.18
CA ILE A 21 -5.83 8.48 36.02
C ILE A 21 -6.24 7.00 35.97
N ASN A 22 -7.56 6.73 35.98
CA ASN A 22 -8.11 5.40 35.77
C ASN A 22 -7.82 4.95 34.34
N CYS A 23 -6.66 4.33 34.13
CA CYS A 23 -6.23 3.79 32.85
C CYS A 23 -6.38 2.28 32.84
N THR A 24 -7.17 1.75 31.91
CA THR A 24 -7.19 0.31 31.61
C THR A 24 -6.10 0.00 30.61
N ARG A 25 -5.20 -0.93 30.97
CA ARG A 25 -4.17 -1.44 30.06
C ARG A 25 -4.66 -2.75 29.45
N GLN A 26 -4.77 -2.79 28.13
CA GLN A 26 -5.05 -4.01 27.38
C GLN A 26 -3.86 -4.35 26.48
N VAL A 27 -3.47 -5.62 26.48
CA VAL A 27 -2.43 -6.13 25.57
C VAL A 27 -3.14 -6.94 24.50
N MET A 28 -2.99 -6.53 23.25
CA MET A 28 -3.48 -7.29 22.10
C MET A 28 -2.34 -8.15 21.57
N GLN A 29 -2.51 -9.48 21.58
CA GLN A 29 -1.60 -10.38 20.89
C GLN A 29 -2.07 -10.51 19.44
N ILE A 30 -1.12 -10.59 18.51
CA ILE A 30 -1.44 -10.63 17.07
C ILE A 30 -1.71 -12.08 16.63
N ASP A 31 -1.29 -13.07 17.41
CA ASP A 31 -1.41 -14.50 17.07
C ASP A 31 -2.05 -15.29 18.22
N ASP A 32 -3.22 -14.82 18.68
CA ASP A 32 -4.06 -15.53 19.64
C ASP A 32 -5.42 -15.89 19.03
N GLU A 33 -6.19 -16.71 19.76
CA GLU A 33 -7.50 -17.17 19.32
C GLU A 33 -8.48 -16.01 19.07
N VAL A 34 -8.34 -14.92 19.82
CA VAL A 34 -9.17 -13.71 19.66
C VAL A 34 -8.86 -13.03 18.33
N ALA A 35 -7.58 -12.79 18.03
CA ALA A 35 -7.15 -12.20 16.77
C ALA A 35 -7.56 -13.05 15.56
N TRP A 36 -7.46 -14.38 15.67
CA TRP A 36 -7.93 -15.29 14.63
C TRP A 36 -9.45 -15.21 14.44
N ASN A 37 -10.21 -15.19 15.53
CA ASN A 37 -11.67 -15.07 15.48
C ASN A 37 -12.10 -13.72 14.87
N ASP A 38 -11.44 -12.63 15.22
CA ASP A 38 -11.75 -11.32 14.65
C ASP A 38 -11.46 -11.28 13.14
N VAL A 39 -10.30 -11.82 12.72
CA VAL A 39 -9.97 -11.96 11.29
C VAL A 39 -11.01 -12.84 10.56
N TYR A 40 -11.46 -13.93 11.18
CA TYR A 40 -12.51 -14.78 10.63
C TYR A 40 -13.81 -14.01 10.40
N HIS A 41 -14.24 -13.20 11.37
CA HIS A 41 -15.45 -12.38 11.24
C HIS A 41 -15.30 -11.32 10.16
N VAL A 42 -14.16 -10.62 10.11
CA VAL A 42 -13.86 -9.64 9.06
C VAL A 42 -13.93 -10.28 7.67
N LEU A 43 -13.34 -11.48 7.50
CA LEU A 43 -13.41 -12.21 6.24
C LEU A 43 -14.84 -12.62 5.90
N CYS A 44 -15.61 -13.17 6.85
CA CYS A 44 -17.00 -13.55 6.64
C CYS A 44 -17.85 -12.35 6.18
N ASP A 45 -17.71 -11.22 6.86
CA ASP A 45 -18.47 -10.00 6.57
C ASP A 45 -18.04 -9.42 5.22
N GLY A 46 -16.74 -9.30 4.96
CA GLY A 46 -16.22 -8.80 3.70
C GLY A 46 -16.61 -9.67 2.50
N PHE A 47 -16.56 -11.00 2.63
CA PHE A 47 -16.99 -11.89 1.55
C PHE A 47 -18.51 -11.86 1.34
N ARG A 48 -19.31 -11.63 2.39
CA ARG A 48 -20.75 -11.37 2.25
C ARG A 48 -20.99 -10.11 1.43
N ASP A 49 -20.24 -9.04 1.70
CA ASP A 49 -20.35 -7.78 0.95
C ASP A 49 -19.92 -7.95 -0.52
N ILE A 50 -18.83 -8.68 -0.78
CA ILE A 50 -18.42 -9.03 -2.15
C ILE A 50 -19.54 -9.83 -2.82
N ARG A 51 -20.06 -10.87 -2.17
CA ARG A 51 -21.13 -11.68 -2.75
C ARG A 51 -22.35 -10.84 -3.13
N GLU A 52 -22.75 -9.90 -2.29
CA GLU A 52 -23.88 -9.01 -2.61
C GLU A 52 -23.59 -8.12 -3.83
N ARG A 53 -22.38 -7.53 -3.90
CA ARG A 53 -21.96 -6.71 -5.05
C ARG A 53 -21.86 -7.47 -6.38
N TYR A 54 -21.73 -8.79 -6.32
CA TYR A 54 -21.56 -9.68 -7.47
C TYR A 54 -22.62 -10.81 -7.49
N ARG A 55 -23.80 -10.58 -6.92
CA ARG A 55 -24.87 -11.59 -6.72
C ARG A 55 -25.28 -12.35 -7.98
N GLU A 56 -25.13 -11.73 -9.15
CA GLU A 56 -25.47 -12.33 -10.45
C GLU A 56 -24.40 -13.27 -10.99
N ARG A 57 -23.18 -13.21 -10.43
CA ARG A 57 -21.99 -13.92 -10.92
C ARG A 57 -21.41 -14.91 -9.91
N LEU A 58 -21.92 -14.92 -8.67
CA LEU A 58 -21.39 -15.72 -7.57
C LEU A 58 -22.50 -16.54 -6.93
N ASP A 59 -22.18 -17.79 -6.58
CA ASP A 59 -23.11 -18.68 -5.87
C ASP A 59 -23.43 -18.14 -4.48
N SER A 60 -24.63 -18.44 -3.97
CA SER A 60 -25.06 -18.05 -2.62
C SER A 60 -24.15 -18.58 -1.50
N HIS A 61 -23.48 -19.70 -1.75
CA HIS A 61 -22.55 -20.36 -0.82
C HIS A 61 -21.09 -19.95 -1.03
N TRP A 62 -20.80 -19.03 -1.96
CA TRP A 62 -19.43 -18.57 -2.19
C TRP A 62 -19.00 -17.50 -1.16
N PRO A 63 -17.74 -17.52 -0.70
CA PRO A 63 -16.79 -18.62 -0.83
C PRO A 63 -17.11 -19.76 0.15
N GLU A 64 -16.55 -20.95 -0.10
CA GLU A 64 -16.74 -22.08 0.81
C GLU A 64 -16.19 -21.76 2.20
N LYS A 65 -16.87 -22.23 3.25
CA LYS A 65 -16.42 -22.02 4.65
C LYS A 65 -14.97 -22.47 4.87
N ARG A 66 -14.54 -23.54 4.20
CA ARG A 66 -13.16 -24.04 4.28
C ARG A 66 -12.14 -23.04 3.72
N GLN A 67 -12.47 -22.33 2.64
CA GLN A 67 -11.61 -21.30 2.06
C GLN A 67 -11.46 -20.11 3.03
N ILE A 68 -12.54 -19.71 3.72
CA ILE A 68 -12.49 -18.65 4.73
C ILE A 68 -11.57 -19.06 5.89
N ILE A 69 -11.75 -20.28 6.43
CA ILE A 69 -10.91 -20.80 7.52
C ILE A 69 -9.44 -20.83 7.11
N GLU A 70 -9.15 -21.25 5.88
CA GLU A 70 -7.78 -21.28 5.34
C GLU A 70 -7.16 -19.87 5.33
N LEU A 71 -7.87 -18.87 4.79
CA LEU A 71 -7.41 -17.48 4.78
C LEU A 71 -7.22 -16.92 6.20
N THR A 72 -8.08 -17.28 7.15
CA THR A 72 -7.93 -16.88 8.56
C THR A 72 -6.63 -17.40 9.13
N LEU A 73 -6.35 -18.70 8.98
CA LEU A 73 -5.12 -19.31 9.48
C LEU A 73 -3.88 -18.72 8.82
N THR A 74 -3.94 -18.49 7.50
CA THR A 74 -2.80 -17.92 6.76
C THR A 74 -2.57 -16.44 7.09
N SER A 75 -3.59 -15.71 7.53
CA SER A 75 -3.45 -14.33 7.97
C SER A 75 -2.68 -14.20 9.29
N GLY A 76 -2.57 -15.27 10.09
CA GLY A 76 -1.84 -15.25 11.38
C GLY A 76 -2.31 -14.11 12.30
N GLY A 77 -3.62 -13.85 12.32
CA GLY A 77 -4.27 -12.76 13.07
C GLY A 77 -3.95 -11.33 12.57
N LEU A 78 -3.25 -11.16 11.44
CA LEU A 78 -3.03 -9.86 10.84
C LEU A 78 -4.25 -9.38 10.04
N PHE A 79 -4.99 -8.42 10.61
CA PHE A 79 -6.11 -7.76 9.93
C PHE A 79 -5.75 -7.17 8.58
N ILE A 80 -4.55 -6.60 8.44
CA ILE A 80 -4.11 -5.98 7.19
C ILE A 80 -4.07 -7.00 6.03
N VAL A 81 -3.75 -8.28 6.30
CA VAL A 81 -3.82 -9.34 5.28
C VAL A 81 -5.26 -9.53 4.83
N ALA A 82 -6.19 -9.71 5.77
CA ALA A 82 -7.60 -9.94 5.48
C ALA A 82 -8.24 -8.78 4.72
N VAL A 83 -8.01 -7.54 5.17
CA VAL A 83 -8.55 -6.34 4.52
C VAL A 83 -8.00 -6.18 3.11
N THR A 84 -6.69 -6.36 2.92
CA THR A 84 -6.06 -6.22 1.60
C THR A 84 -6.56 -7.32 0.64
N LEU A 85 -6.73 -8.57 1.12
CA LEU A 85 -7.32 -9.66 0.35
C LEU A 85 -8.75 -9.33 -0.11
N LEU A 86 -9.60 -8.87 0.81
CA LEU A 86 -10.99 -8.54 0.50
C LEU A 86 -11.10 -7.39 -0.51
N GLN A 87 -10.25 -6.37 -0.38
CA GLN A 87 -10.22 -5.27 -1.34
C GLN A 87 -9.75 -5.74 -2.71
N PHE A 88 -8.66 -6.51 -2.78
CA PHE A 88 -8.14 -7.05 -4.04
C PHE A 88 -9.14 -8.00 -4.73
N ILE A 89 -9.69 -8.98 -4.01
CA ILE A 89 -10.66 -9.95 -4.56
C ILE A 89 -11.98 -9.27 -4.95
N GLY A 90 -12.38 -8.24 -4.20
CA GLY A 90 -13.63 -7.52 -4.39
C GLY A 90 -13.58 -6.47 -5.51
N ASP A 91 -12.41 -6.09 -6.00
CA ASP A 91 -12.27 -5.04 -7.01
C ASP A 91 -12.64 -5.52 -8.41
N ARG A 92 -13.51 -4.75 -9.07
CA ARG A 92 -13.98 -5.00 -10.43
C ARG A 92 -12.88 -4.80 -11.46
N ALA A 93 -11.93 -3.89 -11.20
CA ALA A 93 -10.82 -3.63 -12.12
C ALA A 93 -9.81 -4.80 -12.12
N CYS A 94 -9.63 -5.47 -10.98
CA CYS A 94 -8.72 -6.62 -10.88
C CYS A 94 -9.26 -7.87 -11.57
N GLY A 95 -10.59 -8.06 -11.63
CA GLY A 95 -11.20 -9.12 -12.43
C GLY A 95 -12.32 -9.88 -11.72
N ASN A 96 -12.39 -11.19 -11.96
CA ASN A 96 -13.44 -12.04 -11.40
C ASN A 96 -13.10 -12.47 -9.96
N PRO A 97 -13.95 -12.20 -8.95
CA PRO A 97 -13.65 -12.51 -7.54
C PRO A 97 -13.36 -13.99 -7.28
N ARG A 98 -14.03 -14.92 -7.98
CA ARG A 98 -13.79 -16.35 -7.81
C ARG A 98 -12.39 -16.73 -8.27
N LYS A 99 -11.98 -16.25 -9.46
CA LYS A 99 -10.63 -16.49 -9.98
C LYS A 99 -9.56 -15.87 -9.07
N LEU A 100 -9.79 -14.64 -8.60
CA LEU A 100 -8.84 -13.97 -7.71
C LEU A 100 -8.68 -14.71 -6.37
N LEU A 101 -9.78 -15.18 -5.77
CA LEU A 101 -9.73 -16.01 -4.58
C LEU A 101 -8.92 -17.30 -4.80
N ASP A 102 -9.18 -17.99 -5.92
CA ASP A 102 -8.46 -19.22 -6.24
C ASP A 102 -6.96 -18.98 -6.41
N ILE A 103 -6.59 -17.88 -7.08
CA ILE A 103 -5.18 -17.49 -7.24
C ILE A 103 -4.55 -17.18 -5.88
N CYS A 104 -5.22 -16.40 -5.02
CA CYS A 104 -4.73 -16.11 -3.67
C CYS A 104 -4.50 -17.39 -2.87
N LEU A 105 -5.47 -18.31 -2.84
CA LEU A 105 -5.34 -19.58 -2.13
C LEU A 105 -4.21 -20.44 -2.69
N GLN A 106 -4.05 -20.51 -4.02
CA GLN A 106 -2.96 -21.25 -4.65
C GLN A 106 -1.60 -20.67 -4.27
N SER A 107 -1.41 -19.35 -4.38
CA SER A 107 -0.15 -18.68 -4.01
C SER A 107 0.22 -18.91 -2.54
N LEU A 108 -0.78 -18.89 -1.65
CA LEU A 108 -0.58 -19.17 -0.22
C LEU A 108 -0.19 -20.63 0.05
N ARG A 109 -0.83 -21.60 -0.63
CA ARG A 109 -0.49 -23.03 -0.53
C ARG A 109 0.91 -23.32 -1.06
N SER A 110 1.25 -22.78 -2.22
CA SER A 110 2.55 -22.99 -2.87
C SER A 110 3.71 -22.42 -2.08
N SER A 111 3.47 -21.43 -1.22
CA SER A 111 4.49 -20.90 -0.34
C SER A 111 4.97 -21.90 0.72
N GLY A 112 4.15 -22.88 1.12
CA GLY A 112 4.55 -23.90 2.11
C GLY A 112 4.89 -23.38 3.51
N VAL A 113 4.58 -22.11 3.82
CA VAL A 113 4.96 -21.46 5.08
C VAL A 113 3.79 -21.46 6.06
N CYS A 114 4.01 -21.95 7.28
CA CYS A 114 3.14 -21.66 8.41
C CYS A 114 3.30 -20.17 8.78
N ALA A 115 2.22 -19.39 8.74
CA ALA A 115 2.20 -17.95 9.06
C ALA A 115 2.89 -17.59 10.39
N ALA A 116 2.96 -18.56 11.32
CA ALA A 116 3.67 -18.47 12.60
C ALA A 116 5.17 -18.12 12.51
N ALA A 117 5.86 -18.44 11.40
CA ALA A 117 7.30 -18.20 11.27
C ALA A 117 7.66 -16.78 10.80
N ASN A 118 6.81 -16.16 9.97
CA ASN A 118 6.98 -14.78 9.53
C ASN A 118 5.63 -14.19 9.09
N PRO A 119 4.97 -13.39 9.94
CA PRO A 119 3.66 -12.82 9.63
C PRO A 119 3.69 -11.89 8.40
N PHE A 120 4.85 -11.33 8.03
CA PHE A 120 4.99 -10.53 6.81
C PHE A 120 5.08 -11.36 5.53
N HIS A 121 5.32 -12.66 5.61
CA HIS A 121 5.43 -13.52 4.43
C HIS A 121 4.11 -13.59 3.67
N THR A 122 2.98 -13.71 4.38
CA THR A 122 1.64 -13.67 3.77
C THR A 122 1.38 -12.34 3.07
N LEU A 123 1.82 -11.23 3.66
CA LEU A 123 1.75 -9.91 3.02
C LEU A 123 2.62 -9.83 1.76
N ASP A 124 3.81 -10.42 1.78
CA ASP A 124 4.71 -10.42 0.63
C ASP A 124 4.11 -11.18 -0.56
N ILE A 125 3.50 -12.34 -0.30
CA ILE A 125 2.77 -13.09 -1.33
C ILE A 125 1.64 -12.23 -1.90
N LEU A 126 0.88 -11.55 -1.04
CA LEU A 126 -0.23 -10.72 -1.47
C LEU A 126 0.24 -9.52 -2.31
N TYR A 127 1.30 -8.83 -1.87
CA TYR A 127 1.89 -7.72 -2.61
C TYR A 127 2.49 -8.16 -3.95
N GLN A 128 3.13 -9.33 -4.01
CA GLN A 128 3.56 -9.92 -5.27
C GLN A 128 2.38 -10.22 -6.20
N GLN A 129 1.28 -10.74 -5.65
CA GLN A 129 0.09 -11.07 -6.43
C GLN A 129 -0.57 -9.82 -7.01
N ILE A 130 -0.69 -8.78 -6.19
CA ILE A 130 -1.15 -7.44 -6.56
C ILE A 130 -0.33 -6.88 -7.73
N LEU A 131 0.99 -6.83 -7.59
CA LEU A 131 1.86 -6.21 -8.59
C LEU A 131 1.98 -7.07 -9.84
N SER A 132 1.79 -8.38 -9.73
CA SER A 132 1.74 -9.29 -10.87
C SER A 132 0.42 -9.23 -11.64
N ASN A 133 -0.63 -8.64 -11.06
CA ASN A 133 -1.90 -8.39 -11.74
C ASN A 133 -1.87 -7.09 -12.57
N VAL A 134 -0.84 -6.26 -12.41
CA VAL A 134 -0.61 -5.08 -13.25
C VAL A 134 -0.19 -5.55 -14.64
N PRO A 135 -0.81 -5.03 -15.74
CA PRO A 135 -0.39 -5.33 -17.11
C PRO A 135 1.10 -5.06 -17.36
N ASP A 136 1.78 -5.91 -18.14
CA ASP A 136 3.22 -5.81 -18.37
C ASP A 136 3.64 -4.47 -19.02
N ASP A 137 2.76 -3.84 -19.80
CA ASP A 137 2.96 -2.52 -20.42
C ASP A 137 2.77 -1.36 -19.43
N ALA A 138 1.91 -1.54 -18.43
CA ALA A 138 1.68 -0.55 -17.36
C ALA A 138 2.67 -0.67 -16.20
N LEU A 139 3.24 -1.87 -15.95
CA LEU A 139 4.11 -2.15 -14.82
C LEU A 139 5.34 -1.22 -14.73
N PRO A 140 6.08 -0.90 -15.81
CA PRO A 140 7.18 0.05 -15.74
C PRO A 140 6.74 1.44 -15.27
N ILE A 141 5.56 1.90 -15.70
CA ILE A 141 4.98 3.19 -15.29
C ILE A 141 4.65 3.17 -13.80
N VAL A 142 4.03 2.10 -13.32
CA VAL A 142 3.74 1.88 -11.89
C VAL A 142 5.01 1.95 -11.06
N LEU A 143 6.05 1.20 -11.45
CA LEU A 143 7.31 1.17 -10.72
C LEU A 143 8.01 2.53 -10.73
N ASP A 144 7.91 3.29 -11.81
CA ASP A 144 8.43 4.66 -11.89
C ASP A 144 7.69 5.62 -10.97
N ILE A 145 6.35 5.55 -10.91
CA ILE A 145 5.53 6.36 -9.98
C ILE A 145 5.91 6.04 -8.53
N LEU A 146 5.99 4.76 -8.18
CA LEU A 146 6.39 4.30 -6.85
C LEU A 146 7.82 4.71 -6.51
N MET A 147 8.74 4.66 -7.47
CA MET A 147 10.13 5.07 -7.30
C MET A 147 10.24 6.56 -6.99
N VAL A 148 9.55 7.42 -7.74
CA VAL A 148 9.51 8.86 -7.47
C VAL A 148 8.94 9.13 -6.08
N HIS A 149 7.84 8.47 -5.72
CA HIS A 149 7.21 8.62 -4.41
C HIS A 149 8.14 8.20 -3.25
N LEU A 150 8.90 7.10 -3.41
CA LEU A 150 9.86 6.62 -2.41
C LEU A 150 11.14 7.46 -2.33
N ALA A 151 11.62 7.98 -3.45
CA ALA A 151 12.87 8.72 -3.53
C ALA A 151 12.73 10.17 -3.03
N SER A 152 11.52 10.74 -3.10
CA SER A 152 11.29 12.12 -2.70
C SER A 152 11.27 12.27 -1.17
N GLN A 153 12.13 13.14 -0.64
CA GLN A 153 12.05 13.58 0.76
C GLN A 153 10.84 14.49 1.03
N PHE A 154 10.21 15.00 -0.02
CA PHE A 154 9.03 15.86 0.02
C PHE A 154 7.80 15.06 -0.43
N MET A 155 6.62 15.32 0.13
CA MET A 155 5.38 14.74 -0.41
C MET A 155 4.98 15.47 -1.70
N TRP A 156 5.31 14.88 -2.84
CA TRP A 156 4.90 15.39 -4.15
C TRP A 156 3.40 15.19 -4.36
N PHE A 157 2.80 16.14 -5.06
CA PHE A 157 1.45 16.03 -5.56
C PHE A 157 1.40 15.17 -6.84
N LEU A 158 0.28 14.47 -7.08
CA LEU A 158 0.10 13.60 -8.26
C LEU A 158 0.44 14.32 -9.58
N PRO A 159 0.03 15.57 -9.85
CA PRO A 159 0.37 16.25 -11.10
C PRO A 159 1.88 16.50 -11.25
N GLN A 160 2.61 16.68 -10.14
CA GLN A 160 4.06 16.88 -10.16
C GLN A 160 4.77 15.58 -10.51
N ILE A 161 4.30 14.46 -9.97
CA ILE A 161 4.85 13.13 -10.30
C ILE A 161 4.60 12.83 -11.79
N ALA A 162 3.38 13.06 -12.28
CA ALA A 162 3.04 12.86 -13.69
C ALA A 162 3.90 13.74 -14.62
N ALA A 163 4.06 15.02 -14.30
CA ALA A 163 4.90 15.94 -15.07
C ALA A 163 6.37 15.50 -15.08
N PHE A 164 6.92 15.10 -13.93
CA PHE A 164 8.30 14.62 -13.83
C PHE A 164 8.55 13.37 -14.67
N LEU A 165 7.58 12.45 -14.69
CA LEU A 165 7.62 11.25 -15.51
C LEU A 165 7.19 11.49 -16.96
N GLN A 166 6.77 12.70 -17.32
CA GLN A 166 6.24 13.07 -18.65
C GLN A 166 5.06 12.19 -19.08
N LEU A 167 4.21 11.83 -18.11
CA LEU A 167 3.00 11.04 -18.35
C LEU A 167 1.81 11.97 -18.56
N ASP A 168 0.96 11.62 -19.52
CA ASP A 168 -0.36 12.25 -19.62
C ASP A 168 -1.25 11.80 -18.45
N ARG A 169 -2.31 12.56 -18.21
CA ARG A 169 -3.25 12.31 -17.11
C ARG A 169 -3.89 10.92 -17.19
N GLY A 170 -4.24 10.46 -18.39
CA GLY A 170 -4.87 9.16 -18.61
C GLY A 170 -3.91 8.03 -18.24
N ALA A 171 -2.70 8.03 -18.80
CA ALA A 171 -1.69 7.02 -18.50
C ALA A 171 -1.32 6.97 -17.01
N PHE A 172 -1.20 8.14 -16.35
CA PHE A 172 -0.87 8.20 -14.93
C PHE A 172 -1.95 7.58 -14.03
N PHE A 173 -3.21 7.98 -14.21
CA PHE A 173 -4.30 7.44 -13.39
C PHE A 173 -4.63 5.99 -13.74
N HIS A 174 -4.47 5.58 -15.00
CA HIS A 174 -4.63 4.19 -15.41
C HIS A 174 -3.54 3.30 -14.80
N ALA A 175 -2.30 3.79 -14.69
CA ALA A 175 -1.24 3.04 -14.00
C ALA A 175 -1.53 2.85 -12.50
N LEU A 176 -2.17 3.83 -11.86
CA LEU A 176 -2.58 3.71 -10.45
C LEU A 176 -3.86 2.86 -10.26
N GLU A 177 -4.57 2.57 -11.35
CA GLU A 177 -5.75 1.73 -11.34
C GLU A 177 -5.38 0.31 -10.88
N GLY A 178 -6.17 -0.25 -9.96
CA GLY A 178 -5.87 -1.56 -9.39
C GLY A 178 -4.74 -1.58 -8.35
N LEU A 179 -4.25 -0.43 -7.84
CA LEU A 179 -3.34 -0.38 -6.68
C LEU A 179 -3.97 0.27 -5.44
N HIS A 180 -5.26 0.60 -5.49
CA HIS A 180 -6.00 1.34 -4.46
C HIS A 180 -6.10 0.61 -3.09
N PHE A 181 -5.73 -0.67 -3.01
CA PHE A 181 -5.69 -1.45 -1.76
C PHE A 181 -4.29 -1.46 -1.10
N VAL A 182 -3.26 -0.91 -1.76
CA VAL A 182 -1.93 -0.65 -1.17
C VAL A 182 -1.56 0.83 -1.19
N LEU A 183 -2.19 1.60 -2.07
CA LEU A 183 -2.02 3.04 -2.25
C LEU A 183 -3.33 3.75 -1.98
N ALA A 184 -3.25 4.93 -1.38
CA ALA A 184 -4.36 5.85 -1.33
C ALA A 184 -3.98 7.20 -1.94
N THR A 185 -4.97 7.84 -2.53
CA THR A 185 -4.91 9.24 -2.89
C THR A 185 -5.72 10.03 -1.86
N THR A 186 -5.27 11.22 -1.48
CA THR A 186 -6.10 12.10 -0.64
C THR A 186 -7.41 12.39 -1.38
N PRO A 187 -8.59 12.10 -0.77
CA PRO A 187 -9.84 12.55 -1.36
C PRO A 187 -9.84 14.08 -1.42
N ALA A 188 -10.46 14.66 -2.45
CA ALA A 188 -10.89 16.05 -2.37
C ALA A 188 -11.80 16.17 -1.13
N GLY A 189 -11.50 17.08 -0.19
CA GLY A 189 -12.28 17.21 1.03
C GLY A 189 -13.76 17.52 0.75
N PRO A 190 -14.66 17.30 1.72
CA PRO A 190 -16.10 17.56 1.56
C PRO A 190 -16.43 19.03 1.26
N ASP A 191 -15.59 19.99 1.70
CA ASP A 191 -15.68 21.41 1.31
C ASP A 191 -15.02 21.71 -0.05
N ASP A 192 -14.33 20.72 -0.64
CA ASP A 192 -13.52 20.85 -1.85
C ASP A 192 -14.14 20.14 -3.06
N ALA A 193 -15.39 19.65 -2.94
CA ALA A 193 -16.10 18.94 -4.02
C ALA A 193 -16.30 19.78 -5.31
N GLY A 194 -15.95 21.08 -5.29
CA GLY A 194 -15.91 21.96 -6.46
C GLY A 194 -14.60 22.75 -6.61
N SER A 195 -13.58 22.47 -5.80
CA SER A 195 -12.31 23.18 -5.78
C SER A 195 -11.23 22.31 -6.43
N GLU A 196 -10.92 22.55 -7.71
CA GLU A 196 -9.74 22.01 -8.39
C GLU A 196 -8.40 22.47 -7.77
N ILE A 197 -8.45 23.17 -6.63
CA ILE A 197 -7.37 24.01 -6.08
C ILE A 197 -6.43 23.20 -5.18
N TYR A 198 -6.86 22.07 -4.60
CA TYR A 198 -5.99 21.26 -3.74
C TYR A 198 -5.43 20.04 -4.46
N PRO A 199 -4.11 20.01 -4.70
CA PRO A 199 -3.52 18.92 -5.45
C PRO A 199 -3.46 17.65 -4.60
N GLN A 200 -3.92 16.54 -5.18
CA GLN A 200 -3.96 15.23 -4.51
C GLN A 200 -2.54 14.69 -4.27
N ARG A 201 -2.35 13.91 -3.20
CA ARG A 201 -1.09 13.22 -2.88
C ARG A 201 -1.26 11.72 -2.88
N LEU A 202 -0.18 11.01 -3.18
CA LEU A 202 -0.07 9.56 -3.03
C LEU A 202 0.47 9.22 -1.63
N TRP A 203 -0.01 8.15 -1.02
CA TRP A 203 0.59 7.58 0.18
C TRP A 203 0.33 6.07 0.25
N PHE A 204 1.24 5.36 0.93
CA PHE A 204 1.08 3.93 1.21
C PHE A 204 0.08 3.72 2.34
N LEU A 205 -0.91 2.85 2.11
CA LEU A 205 -1.90 2.52 3.14
C LEU A 205 -1.27 1.84 4.36
N HIS A 206 -0.13 1.16 4.17
CA HIS A 206 0.59 0.51 5.26
C HIS A 206 2.10 0.49 5.03
N GLN A 207 2.86 0.68 6.11
CA GLN A 207 4.34 0.70 6.09
C GLN A 207 4.96 -0.60 5.54
N SER A 208 4.29 -1.75 5.72
CA SER A 208 4.84 -3.02 5.23
C SER A 208 4.94 -3.10 3.71
N PHE A 209 4.13 -2.36 2.95
CA PHE A 209 4.24 -2.31 1.49
C PHE A 209 5.46 -1.48 1.06
N HIS A 210 5.69 -0.35 1.73
CA HIS A 210 6.94 0.42 1.59
C HIS A 210 8.17 -0.46 1.86
N ASP A 211 8.18 -1.19 2.98
CA ASP A 211 9.30 -2.05 3.38
C ASP A 211 9.48 -3.26 2.43
N PHE A 212 8.39 -3.71 1.80
CA PHE A 212 8.42 -4.76 0.78
C PHE A 212 9.14 -4.28 -0.49
N LEU A 213 8.76 -3.10 -1.00
CA LEU A 213 9.34 -2.53 -2.23
C LEU A 213 10.85 -2.28 -2.09
N LEU A 214 11.33 -1.93 -0.90
CA LEU A 214 12.75 -1.66 -0.67
C LEU A 214 13.61 -2.90 -0.41
N ASN A 215 13.01 -4.08 -0.22
CA ASN A 215 13.74 -5.30 0.12
C ASN A 215 13.78 -6.31 -1.04
N PRO A 216 14.94 -6.53 -1.68
CA PRO A 216 15.06 -7.42 -2.85
C PRO A 216 14.67 -8.87 -2.58
N SER A 217 14.90 -9.38 -1.37
CA SER A 217 14.53 -10.76 -1.04
C SER A 217 13.02 -10.96 -0.93
N ARG A 218 12.26 -9.88 -0.73
CA ARG A 218 10.80 -9.89 -0.60
C ARG A 218 10.10 -9.56 -1.92
N SER A 219 10.58 -8.53 -2.63
CA SER A 219 9.91 -7.97 -3.81
C SER A 219 10.45 -8.45 -5.16
N SER A 220 11.62 -9.11 -5.21
CA SER A 220 12.16 -9.69 -6.45
C SER A 220 12.19 -8.64 -7.59
N ARG A 221 11.52 -8.89 -8.72
CA ARG A 221 11.42 -7.99 -9.89
C ARG A 221 10.74 -6.65 -9.60
N PHE A 222 10.03 -6.54 -8.48
CA PHE A 222 9.35 -5.32 -8.06
C PHE A 222 10.20 -4.44 -7.11
N CYS A 223 11.45 -4.82 -6.86
CA CYS A 223 12.30 -4.12 -5.91
C CYS A 223 12.79 -2.76 -6.42
N LEU A 224 12.71 -1.75 -5.54
CA LEU A 224 13.08 -0.36 -5.79
C LEU A 224 14.31 0.08 -4.96
N LYS A 225 15.24 -0.83 -4.67
CA LYS A 225 16.43 -0.61 -3.81
C LYS A 225 17.36 0.53 -4.27
N ASN A 226 17.24 0.99 -5.52
CA ASN A 226 18.02 2.07 -6.10
C ASN A 226 17.19 3.32 -6.43
N ALA A 227 15.96 3.43 -5.91
CA ALA A 227 15.01 4.50 -6.22
C ALA A 227 15.64 5.90 -6.17
N GLN A 228 16.40 6.19 -5.11
CA GLN A 228 17.06 7.50 -4.94
C GLN A 228 18.08 7.80 -6.04
N SER A 229 18.90 6.81 -6.44
CA SER A 229 19.89 6.99 -7.51
C SER A 229 19.22 7.18 -8.87
N THR A 230 18.23 6.36 -9.20
CA THR A 230 17.47 6.46 -10.46
C THR A 230 16.70 7.78 -10.54
N PHE A 231 16.07 8.18 -9.43
CA PHE A 231 15.43 9.49 -9.31
C PHE A 231 16.43 10.62 -9.52
N ALA A 232 17.60 10.58 -8.87
CA ALA A 232 18.63 11.62 -9.01
C ALA A 232 19.11 11.77 -10.46
N PHE A 233 19.32 10.67 -11.19
CA PHE A 233 19.67 10.72 -12.61
C PHE A 233 18.57 11.39 -13.46
N ARG A 234 17.30 11.02 -13.23
CA ARG A 234 16.15 11.64 -13.94
C ARG A 234 15.98 13.11 -13.58
N ALA A 235 16.19 13.47 -12.32
CA ALA A 235 16.13 14.85 -11.84
C ALA A 235 17.24 15.72 -12.43
N LEU A 236 18.48 15.20 -12.51
CA LEU A 236 19.61 15.88 -13.16
C LEU A 236 19.37 16.08 -14.65
N TRP A 237 18.79 15.07 -15.32
CA TRP A 237 18.39 15.20 -16.72
C TRP A 237 17.33 16.30 -16.90
N TRP A 238 16.32 16.35 -16.01
CA TRP A 238 15.31 17.42 -16.01
C TRP A 238 15.92 18.80 -15.76
N ALA A 239 16.85 18.93 -14.81
CA ALA A 239 17.53 20.18 -14.50
C ALA A 239 18.33 20.69 -15.71
N ARG A 240 19.09 19.81 -16.38
CA ARG A 240 19.81 20.17 -17.61
C ARG A 240 18.87 20.57 -18.74
N ARG A 241 17.77 19.84 -18.93
CA ARG A 241 16.77 20.16 -19.95
C ARG A 241 16.06 21.48 -19.66
N TYR A 242 15.80 21.79 -18.40
CA TYR A 242 15.27 23.09 -17.98
C TYR A 242 16.27 24.22 -18.31
N GLU A 243 17.56 24.04 -17.99
CA GLU A 243 18.61 24.99 -18.35
C GLU A 243 18.74 25.20 -19.88
N GLU A 244 18.54 24.15 -20.68
CA GLU A 244 18.54 24.23 -22.15
C GLU A 244 17.30 24.95 -22.71
N LEU A 245 16.11 24.67 -22.16
CA LEU A 245 14.84 25.25 -22.59
C LEU A 245 14.68 26.72 -22.18
N TYR A 246 15.27 27.10 -21.04
CA TYR A 246 15.12 28.43 -20.46
C TYR A 246 16.39 29.27 -20.45
N ALA A 247 17.49 28.76 -21.05
CA ALA A 247 18.78 29.43 -21.26
C ALA A 247 18.91 30.79 -20.55
N LEU A 248 19.02 30.76 -19.21
CA LEU A 248 19.35 31.95 -18.47
C LEU A 248 20.72 32.41 -18.98
N PRO A 249 20.88 33.68 -19.39
CA PRO A 249 22.16 34.16 -19.89
C PRO A 249 23.23 33.86 -18.84
N LYS A 250 24.28 33.15 -19.26
CA LYS A 250 25.39 32.70 -18.41
C LYS A 250 25.91 33.90 -17.59
N GLY A 251 25.55 33.95 -16.31
CA GLY A 251 25.86 35.07 -15.41
C GLY A 251 24.97 35.19 -14.18
N SER A 252 23.79 34.57 -14.15
CA SER A 252 22.91 34.61 -12.97
C SER A 252 23.21 33.47 -12.01
N ILE A 253 24.04 33.75 -10.99
CA ILE A 253 24.11 32.93 -9.78
C ILE A 253 22.74 33.01 -9.11
N CYS A 254 21.96 31.93 -9.17
CA CYS A 254 20.77 31.79 -8.33
C CYS A 254 21.23 31.57 -6.88
N THR A 255 21.41 32.65 -6.12
CA THR A 255 21.46 32.56 -4.66
C THR A 255 20.07 32.22 -4.17
N PHE A 256 19.87 30.97 -3.75
CA PHE A 256 18.76 30.60 -2.88
C PHE A 256 18.97 31.31 -1.54
N SER A 257 18.34 32.47 -1.36
CA SER A 257 18.21 33.08 -0.05
C SER A 257 17.19 32.28 0.76
N TYR A 258 17.70 31.47 1.69
CA TYR A 258 16.92 30.98 2.82
C TYR A 258 16.46 32.19 3.64
N TYR A 259 15.15 32.45 3.68
CA TYR A 259 14.56 33.24 4.75
C TYR A 259 14.12 32.29 5.85
N GLY A 260 14.74 32.47 7.03
CA GLY A 260 14.28 31.91 8.30
C GLY A 260 13.18 32.74 8.92
#